data_AF-A0A813ITW9-F1
#
_entry.id   AF-A0A813ITW9-F1
#
_cell.length_a   1.000
_cell.length_b   1.000
_cell.length_c   1.000
_cell.angle_alpha   90.00
_cell.angle_beta   90.00
_cell.angle_gamma   90.00
#
_symmetry.space_group_name_H-M   'P 1'
#
loop_
_entity.id
_entity.type
_entity.pdbx_description
1 polymer ?
#
loop_
_entity_poly.entity_id
_entity_poly.type
_entity_poly.pdbx_seq_one_letter_code
_entity_poly.pdbx_strand_id
1 'polypeptide(L)'
;MFKKQFAAQGQNLLSKKDLKTLKGQLSELFPGLDEKTIDVLLPEGQAKVVKLDNRCLLYSAGDAAPVFFDAEGRGELYPTMHTLWLHPNMMLELTIHPPVSKFVLNGADLMLPGVLVPANGVAGFGTVTKGQPRCIKIEGNPYPIAVGKMLVNQSTMEKLKGKGMEVMHVYKDTLWGFCGKAVPNAGFSEMEDEVTPCNDNSWKPGDAAPAAKASTPAAEDASSAEPAAAAAPATSAPAVPSAVRGSCGAAGGGRAADDWTQDDLLDFTFMQAFKLSLTDEKALPIEASDLYDKHMKTA
;
A
#
# COMPACT_ATOMS: atom_id res chain seq x y z
N MET A 1 15.90 -4.98 -7.34
CA MET A 1 16.66 -4.00 -8.16
C MET A 1 16.96 -2.69 -7.43
N PHE A 2 15.99 -2.07 -6.75
CA PHE A 2 16.11 -0.72 -6.18
C PHE A 2 16.56 -0.69 -4.70
N LYS A 3 17.48 -1.57 -4.29
CA LYS A 3 18.01 -1.56 -2.91
C LYS A 3 19.04 -0.44 -2.69
N LYS A 4 19.77 -0.09 -3.74
CA LYS A 4 20.71 1.03 -3.73
C LYS A 4 19.98 2.31 -4.14
N GLN A 5 20.50 3.45 -3.68
CA GLN A 5 20.05 4.75 -4.20
C GLN A 5 20.35 4.83 -5.70
N PHE A 6 19.44 5.44 -6.45
CA PHE A 6 19.59 5.72 -7.86
C PHE A 6 19.46 7.22 -8.09
N ALA A 7 20.11 7.72 -9.13
CA ALA A 7 19.96 9.09 -9.61
C ALA A 7 19.15 9.12 -10.91
N ALA A 8 18.23 10.09 -11.00
CA ALA A 8 17.56 10.40 -12.27
C ALA A 8 18.55 11.14 -13.19
N GLN A 9 18.83 10.57 -14.36
CA GLN A 9 19.75 11.15 -15.35
C GLN A 9 19.05 12.16 -16.28
N GLY A 10 17.75 12.02 -16.47
CA GLY A 10 16.99 12.93 -17.33
C GLY A 10 15.52 12.54 -17.41
N GLN A 11 14.68 13.52 -17.75
CA GLN A 11 13.24 13.36 -17.90
C GLN A 11 12.82 13.89 -19.26
N ASN A 12 12.04 13.11 -20.00
CA ASN A 12 11.51 13.48 -21.31
C ASN A 12 10.02 13.23 -21.37
N LEU A 13 9.30 14.06 -22.14
CA LEU A 13 7.90 13.79 -22.50
C LEU A 13 7.86 12.67 -23.54
N LEU A 14 6.98 11.68 -23.38
CA LEU A 14 6.81 10.64 -24.39
C LEU A 14 6.16 11.22 -25.66
N SER A 15 6.65 10.77 -26.82
CA SER A 15 5.98 11.05 -28.08
C SER A 15 4.65 10.27 -28.17
N LYS A 16 3.69 10.77 -28.97
CA LYS A 16 2.41 10.08 -29.19
C LYS A 16 2.59 8.66 -29.76
N LYS A 17 3.63 8.46 -30.58
CA LYS A 17 3.93 7.16 -31.17
C LYS A 17 4.41 6.18 -30.11
N ASP A 18 5.34 6.60 -29.26
CA ASP A 18 5.91 5.74 -28.21
C ASP A 18 4.87 5.43 -27.13
N LEU A 19 4.02 6.40 -26.80
CA LEU A 19 2.90 6.19 -25.88
C LEU A 19 1.93 5.13 -26.42
N LYS A 20 1.60 5.16 -27.71
CA LYS A 20 0.73 4.14 -28.32
C LYS A 20 1.37 2.75 -28.27
N THR A 21 2.67 2.64 -28.55
CA THR A 21 3.42 1.38 -28.43
C THR A 21 3.41 0.88 -26.99
N LEU A 22 3.67 1.76 -26.02
CA LEU A 22 3.67 1.43 -24.60
C LEU A 22 2.31 0.92 -24.13
N LYS A 23 1.21 1.60 -24.51
CA LYS A 23 -0.15 1.18 -24.19
C LYS A 23 -0.47 -0.21 -24.76
N GLY A 24 -0.05 -0.48 -26.00
CA GLY A 24 -0.16 -1.81 -26.60
C GLY A 24 0.56 -2.89 -25.79
N GLN A 25 1.82 -2.64 -25.42
CA GLN A 25 2.59 -3.57 -24.58
C GLN A 25 1.93 -3.81 -23.21
N LEU A 26 1.40 -2.76 -22.59
CA LEU A 26 0.69 -2.87 -21.30
C LEU A 26 -0.59 -3.72 -21.43
N SER A 27 -1.37 -3.55 -22.50
CA SER A 27 -2.57 -4.36 -22.74
C SER A 27 -2.26 -5.84 -22.98
N GLU A 28 -1.12 -6.14 -23.60
CA GLU A 28 -0.67 -7.52 -23.84
C GLU A 28 -0.15 -8.18 -22.54
N LEU A 29 0.61 -7.43 -21.73
CA LEU A 29 1.21 -7.94 -20.50
C LEU A 29 0.21 -8.03 -19.34
N PHE A 30 -0.76 -7.11 -19.29
CA PHE A 30 -1.70 -6.94 -18.18
C PHE A 30 -3.16 -6.99 -18.66
N PRO A 31 -3.68 -8.17 -19.03
CA PRO A 31 -5.06 -8.30 -19.51
C PRO A 31 -6.12 -7.95 -18.44
N GLY A 32 -5.74 -7.89 -17.15
CA GLY A 32 -6.62 -7.46 -16.07
C GLY A 32 -6.77 -5.95 -15.94
N LEU A 33 -6.11 -5.16 -16.80
CA LEU A 33 -6.15 -3.70 -16.78
C LEU A 33 -6.93 -3.18 -17.99
N ASP A 34 -8.07 -2.51 -17.74
CA ASP A 34 -8.86 -1.91 -18.80
C ASP A 34 -8.10 -0.80 -19.52
N GLU A 35 -8.29 -0.68 -20.85
CA GLU A 35 -7.68 0.39 -21.65
C GLU A 35 -7.98 1.80 -21.09
N LYS A 36 -9.20 2.00 -20.58
CA LYS A 36 -9.61 3.26 -19.94
C LYS A 36 -8.76 3.57 -18.71
N THR A 37 -8.41 2.57 -17.92
CA THR A 37 -7.57 2.72 -16.74
C THR A 37 -6.14 3.05 -17.16
N ILE A 38 -5.63 2.42 -18.22
CA ILE A 38 -4.32 2.76 -18.80
C ILE A 38 -4.28 4.21 -19.27
N ASP A 39 -5.36 4.71 -19.90
CA ASP A 39 -5.46 6.10 -20.34
C ASP A 39 -5.48 7.10 -19.18
N VAL A 40 -6.14 6.75 -18.07
CA VAL A 40 -6.14 7.56 -16.84
C VAL A 40 -4.76 7.56 -16.17
N LEU A 41 -4.09 6.40 -16.15
CA LEU A 41 -2.75 6.25 -15.56
C LEU A 41 -1.66 6.92 -16.40
N LEU A 42 -1.78 6.92 -17.73
CA LEU A 42 -0.84 7.52 -18.68
C LEU A 42 -1.59 8.36 -19.73
N PRO A 43 -2.04 9.57 -19.34
CA PRO A 43 -2.77 10.46 -20.23
C PRO A 43 -1.87 11.02 -21.33
N GLU A 44 -2.48 11.24 -22.50
CA GLU A 44 -1.77 11.78 -23.66
C GLU A 44 -1.28 13.21 -23.39
N GLY A 45 -0.03 13.50 -23.76
CA GLY A 45 0.57 14.82 -23.56
C GLY A 45 1.11 15.10 -22.16
N GLN A 46 0.86 14.21 -21.18
CA GLN A 46 1.42 14.32 -19.83
C GLN A 46 2.32 13.14 -19.46
N ALA A 47 2.29 12.04 -20.21
CA ALA A 47 3.16 10.89 -19.99
C ALA A 47 4.64 11.25 -20.14
N LYS A 48 5.42 11.06 -19.07
CA LYS A 48 6.85 11.35 -18.99
C LYS A 48 7.64 10.07 -18.73
N VAL A 49 8.82 9.98 -19.33
CA VAL A 49 9.82 8.95 -19.07
C VAL A 49 10.99 9.57 -18.31
N VAL A 50 11.33 9.00 -17.16
CA VAL A 50 12.53 9.35 -16.39
C VAL A 50 13.54 8.23 -16.57
N LYS A 51 14.72 8.56 -17.08
CA LYS A 51 15.82 7.61 -17.22
C LYS A 51 16.67 7.62 -15.95
N LEU A 52 16.90 6.43 -15.41
CA LEU A 52 17.75 6.21 -14.25
C LEU A 52 19.17 5.79 -14.67
N ASP A 53 20.12 5.96 -13.74
CA ASP A 53 21.53 5.58 -13.87
C ASP A 53 21.74 4.08 -14.17
N ASN A 54 20.86 3.22 -13.67
CA ASN A 54 20.88 1.78 -13.86
C ASN A 54 20.24 1.32 -15.20
N ARG A 55 19.99 2.25 -16.14
CA ARG A 55 19.29 2.04 -17.42
C ARG A 55 17.79 1.73 -17.31
N CYS A 56 17.24 1.75 -16.10
CA CYS A 56 15.80 1.63 -15.90
C CYS A 56 15.08 2.88 -16.41
N LEU A 57 13.89 2.68 -16.96
CA LEU A 57 13.00 3.75 -17.40
C LEU A 57 11.77 3.77 -16.49
N LEU A 58 11.46 4.92 -15.89
CA LEU A 58 10.24 5.11 -15.11
C LEU A 58 9.22 5.88 -15.95
N TYR A 59 7.97 5.43 -15.97
CA TYR A 59 6.85 6.08 -16.66
C TYR A 59 5.93 6.72 -15.62
N SER A 60 5.64 8.01 -15.79
CA SER A 60 4.83 8.82 -14.88
C SER A 60 3.87 9.71 -15.65
N ALA A 61 2.77 10.12 -15.01
CA ALA A 61 1.83 11.10 -15.55
C ALA A 61 2.08 12.47 -14.92
N GLY A 62 2.58 13.43 -15.70
CA GLY A 62 2.84 14.78 -15.20
C GLY A 62 3.88 14.78 -14.09
N ASP A 63 3.50 15.28 -12.91
CA ASP A 63 4.34 15.30 -11.71
C ASP A 63 3.87 14.27 -10.66
N ALA A 64 3.00 13.33 -11.06
CA ALA A 64 2.55 12.25 -10.21
C ALA A 64 3.65 11.18 -10.01
N ALA A 65 3.43 10.32 -9.02
CA ALA A 65 4.30 9.18 -8.77
C ALA A 65 4.43 8.28 -10.02
N PRO A 66 5.61 7.66 -10.24
CA PRO A 66 5.78 6.68 -11.30
C PRO A 66 4.78 5.53 -11.21
N VAL A 67 4.18 5.21 -12.36
CA VAL A 67 3.14 4.18 -12.48
C VAL A 67 3.74 2.85 -12.92
N PHE A 68 4.65 2.89 -13.89
CA PHE A 68 5.32 1.71 -14.45
C PHE A 68 6.82 1.94 -14.53
N PHE A 69 7.58 0.87 -14.59
CA PHE A 69 9.01 0.91 -14.85
C PHE A 69 9.41 -0.20 -15.83
N ASP A 70 10.37 0.09 -16.70
CA ASP A 70 11.08 -0.90 -17.51
C ASP A 70 12.44 -1.16 -16.86
N ALA A 71 12.66 -2.39 -16.39
CA ALA A 71 13.86 -2.74 -15.63
C ALA A 71 15.15 -2.56 -16.47
N GLU A 72 15.14 -2.96 -17.74
CA GLU A 72 16.34 -2.99 -18.59
C GLU A 72 16.27 -2.05 -19.81
N GLY A 73 15.14 -1.36 -20.02
CA GLY A 73 14.88 -0.57 -21.22
C GLY A 73 14.66 -1.45 -22.46
N ARG A 74 14.25 -2.71 -22.26
CA ARG A 74 14.07 -3.73 -23.32
C ARG A 74 12.60 -4.08 -23.55
N GLY A 75 11.67 -3.37 -22.92
CA GLY A 75 10.25 -3.66 -22.94
C GLY A 75 9.78 -4.63 -21.85
N GLU A 76 10.61 -4.92 -20.83
CA GLU A 76 10.18 -5.66 -19.65
C GLU A 76 9.51 -4.70 -18.66
N LEU A 77 8.22 -4.42 -18.90
CA LEU A 77 7.43 -3.48 -18.11
C LEU A 77 6.88 -4.14 -16.84
N TYR A 78 7.00 -3.43 -15.73
CA TYR A 78 6.47 -3.81 -14.44
C TYR A 78 5.72 -2.62 -13.80
N PRO A 79 4.59 -2.84 -13.13
CA PRO A 79 3.92 -1.80 -12.35
C PRO A 79 4.71 -1.48 -11.07
N THR A 80 4.64 -0.23 -10.61
CA THR A 80 5.13 0.15 -9.28
C THR A 80 4.22 -0.40 -8.18
N MET A 81 4.72 -0.48 -6.94
CA MET A 81 3.89 -0.91 -5.79
C MET A 81 2.65 -0.03 -5.64
N HIS A 82 2.76 1.26 -5.91
CA HIS A 82 1.64 2.20 -5.85
C HIS A 82 0.51 1.82 -6.82
N THR A 83 0.86 1.55 -8.08
CA THR A 83 -0.10 1.11 -9.12
C THR A 83 -0.73 -0.23 -8.78
N LEU A 84 0.04 -1.14 -8.17
CA LEU A 84 -0.48 -2.44 -7.77
C LEU A 84 -1.43 -2.38 -6.59
N TRP A 85 -1.22 -1.48 -5.64
CA TRP A 85 -2.19 -1.30 -4.56
C TRP A 85 -3.48 -0.63 -5.02
N LEU A 86 -3.37 0.20 -6.07
CA LEU A 86 -4.51 0.78 -6.78
C LEU A 86 -5.33 -0.28 -7.51
N HIS A 87 -4.64 -1.21 -8.17
CA HIS A 87 -5.25 -2.28 -8.96
C HIS A 87 -4.67 -3.65 -8.57
N PRO A 88 -5.04 -4.21 -7.41
CA PRO A 88 -4.43 -5.43 -6.87
C PRO A 88 -4.68 -6.69 -7.72
N ASN A 89 -5.65 -6.64 -8.63
CA ASN A 89 -6.06 -7.76 -9.50
C ASN A 89 -5.51 -7.63 -10.93
N MET A 90 -4.59 -6.70 -11.20
CA MET A 90 -4.07 -6.48 -12.56
C MET A 90 -3.08 -7.56 -13.03
N MET A 91 -2.50 -8.35 -12.09
CA MET A 91 -1.51 -9.40 -12.37
C MET A 91 -1.81 -10.66 -11.56
N LEU A 92 -1.24 -11.78 -12.01
CA LEU A 92 -1.27 -13.03 -11.25
C LEU A 92 -0.36 -12.94 -10.03
N GLU A 93 -0.87 -13.44 -8.90
CA GLU A 93 -0.22 -13.42 -7.60
C GLU A 93 0.43 -14.75 -7.23
N LEU A 94 1.44 -14.66 -6.35
CA LEU A 94 2.03 -15.77 -5.62
C LEU A 94 1.92 -15.49 -4.13
N THR A 95 1.22 -16.37 -3.42
CA THR A 95 1.08 -16.28 -1.98
C THR A 95 2.30 -16.90 -1.29
N ILE A 96 2.87 -16.19 -0.31
CA ILE A 96 4.01 -16.67 0.49
C ILE A 96 3.64 -16.73 1.96
N HIS A 97 4.41 -17.54 2.70
CA HIS A 97 4.32 -17.57 4.16
C HIS A 97 4.83 -16.26 4.79
N PRO A 98 4.21 -15.77 5.87
CA PRO A 98 4.63 -14.53 6.53
C PRO A 98 6.12 -14.47 6.91
N PRO A 99 6.78 -15.53 7.43
CA PRO A 99 8.21 -15.48 7.78
C PRO A 99 9.14 -15.31 6.57
N VAL A 100 8.65 -15.54 5.35
CA VAL A 100 9.43 -15.36 4.11
C VAL A 100 9.47 -13.89 3.70
N SER A 101 8.52 -13.09 4.16
CA SER A 101 8.40 -11.66 3.83
C SER A 101 9.67 -10.88 4.14
N LYS A 102 10.32 -11.10 5.29
CA LYS A 102 11.57 -10.43 5.67
C LYS A 102 12.70 -10.63 4.67
N PHE A 103 12.80 -11.80 4.05
CA PHE A 103 13.85 -12.06 3.06
C PHE A 103 13.55 -11.31 1.77
N VAL A 104 12.29 -11.31 1.33
CA VAL A 104 11.84 -10.57 0.15
C VAL A 104 12.01 -9.06 0.35
N LEU A 105 11.60 -8.52 1.51
CA LEU A 105 11.80 -7.11 1.89
C LEU A 105 13.28 -6.72 1.89
N ASN A 106 14.16 -7.64 2.28
CA ASN A 106 15.61 -7.44 2.19
C ASN A 106 16.16 -7.53 0.75
N GLY A 107 15.31 -7.72 -0.25
CA GLY A 107 15.67 -7.80 -1.67
C GLY A 107 16.20 -9.16 -2.09
N ALA A 108 15.94 -10.23 -1.32
CA ALA A 108 16.23 -11.59 -1.74
C ALA A 108 15.20 -12.06 -2.77
N ASP A 109 15.63 -13.01 -3.61
CA ASP A 109 14.75 -13.67 -4.56
C ASP A 109 13.79 -14.64 -3.87
N LEU A 110 12.65 -14.90 -4.51
CA LEU A 110 11.67 -15.84 -3.97
C LEU A 110 12.09 -17.28 -4.26
N MET A 111 12.36 -18.02 -3.19
CA MET A 111 12.62 -19.45 -3.23
C MET A 111 11.29 -20.22 -3.20
N LEU A 112 11.16 -21.23 -4.05
CA LEU A 112 9.93 -22.01 -4.19
C LEU A 112 9.43 -22.68 -2.88
N PRO A 113 10.29 -23.13 -1.95
CA PRO A 113 9.82 -23.66 -0.65
C PRO A 113 9.06 -22.64 0.21
N GLY A 114 9.22 -21.33 -0.04
CA GLY A 114 8.53 -20.28 0.70
C GLY A 114 7.14 -19.93 0.16
N VAL A 115 6.75 -20.53 -0.96
CA VAL A 115 5.46 -20.29 -1.63
C VAL A 115 4.39 -21.18 -0.99
N LEU A 116 3.28 -20.57 -0.58
CA LEU A 116 2.12 -21.27 -0.05
C LEU A 116 1.30 -21.83 -1.21
N VAL A 117 1.40 -23.13 -1.47
CA VAL A 117 0.65 -23.78 -2.55
C VAL A 117 -0.84 -23.87 -2.18
N PRO A 118 -1.76 -23.33 -3.02
CA PRO A 118 -3.19 -23.43 -2.83
C PRO A 118 -3.70 -24.88 -2.83
N ALA A 119 -4.91 -25.09 -2.32
CA ALA A 119 -5.53 -26.42 -2.24
C ALA A 119 -5.69 -27.13 -3.60
N ASN A 120 -5.79 -26.37 -4.70
CA ASN A 120 -5.82 -26.86 -6.07
C ASN A 120 -4.42 -27.00 -6.71
N GLY A 121 -3.36 -26.98 -5.91
CA GLY A 121 -1.98 -27.16 -6.35
C GLY A 121 -1.43 -25.95 -7.11
N VAL A 122 -0.40 -26.19 -7.93
CA VAL A 122 0.24 -25.12 -8.73
C VAL A 122 -0.73 -24.51 -9.75
N ALA A 123 -1.77 -25.24 -10.15
CA ALA A 123 -2.84 -24.73 -11.01
C ALA A 123 -3.61 -23.57 -10.35
N GLY A 124 -3.62 -23.47 -9.01
CA GLY A 124 -4.21 -22.35 -8.28
C GLY A 124 -3.56 -21.01 -8.54
N PHE A 125 -2.29 -21.01 -8.97
CA PHE A 125 -1.59 -19.80 -9.36
C PHE A 125 -1.87 -19.39 -10.81
N GLY A 126 -2.68 -20.14 -11.57
CA GLY A 126 -2.90 -19.94 -13.00
C GLY A 126 -1.71 -20.41 -13.85
N THR A 127 -1.65 -19.97 -15.11
CA THR A 127 -0.57 -20.35 -16.05
C THR A 127 0.77 -19.82 -15.56
N VAL A 128 1.73 -20.72 -15.28
CA VAL A 128 3.09 -20.36 -14.84
C VAL A 128 4.09 -20.61 -15.97
N THR A 129 4.53 -19.53 -16.60
CA THR A 129 5.54 -19.57 -17.66
C THR A 129 6.80 -18.82 -17.22
N LYS A 130 7.98 -19.34 -17.57
CA LYS A 130 9.25 -18.63 -17.38
C LYS A 130 9.24 -17.29 -18.11
N GLY A 131 9.66 -16.24 -17.42
CA GLY A 131 9.70 -14.85 -17.90
C GLY A 131 8.42 -14.06 -17.64
N GLN A 132 7.35 -14.69 -17.16
CA GLN A 132 6.09 -14.00 -16.91
C GLN A 132 6.18 -13.08 -15.68
N PRO A 133 5.69 -11.82 -15.76
CA PRO A 133 5.62 -10.92 -14.62
C PRO A 133 4.54 -11.37 -13.64
N ARG A 134 4.85 -11.35 -12.34
CA ARG A 134 3.94 -11.72 -11.25
C ARG A 134 4.18 -10.85 -10.01
N CYS A 135 3.15 -10.75 -9.17
CA CYS A 135 3.26 -10.12 -7.86
C CYS A 135 3.33 -11.15 -6.72
N ILE A 136 3.91 -10.76 -5.60
CA ILE A 136 3.96 -11.55 -4.36
C ILE A 136 2.95 -10.98 -3.39
N LYS A 137 2.09 -11.84 -2.84
CA LYS A 137 1.18 -11.52 -1.72
C LYS A 137 1.53 -12.38 -0.51
N ILE A 138 1.14 -11.91 0.67
CA ILE A 138 1.30 -12.65 1.92
C ILE A 138 -0.05 -13.22 2.32
N GLU A 139 -0.03 -14.41 2.91
CA GLU A 139 -1.22 -14.99 3.52
C GLU A 139 -1.82 -14.02 4.56
N GLY A 140 -3.08 -13.62 4.33
CA GLY A 140 -3.81 -12.69 5.20
C GLY A 140 -3.52 -11.21 4.97
N ASN A 141 -2.87 -10.83 3.86
CA ASN A 141 -2.82 -9.45 3.41
C ASN A 141 -3.32 -9.34 1.95
N PRO A 142 -4.31 -8.48 1.67
CA PRO A 142 -4.87 -8.30 0.31
C PRO A 142 -3.89 -7.64 -0.67
N TYR A 143 -2.93 -6.87 -0.17
CA TYR A 143 -2.03 -6.06 -1.00
C TYR A 143 -0.70 -6.78 -1.28
N PRO A 144 -0.19 -6.70 -2.52
CA PRO A 144 1.11 -7.26 -2.85
C PRO A 144 2.26 -6.54 -2.13
N ILE A 145 3.36 -7.26 -1.90
CA ILE A 145 4.57 -6.76 -1.24
C ILE A 145 5.72 -6.52 -2.21
N ALA A 146 5.73 -7.22 -3.34
CA ALA A 146 6.81 -7.20 -4.30
C ALA A 146 6.33 -7.62 -5.70
N VAL A 147 7.13 -7.27 -6.69
CA VAL A 147 6.93 -7.58 -8.12
C VAL A 147 8.19 -8.22 -8.67
N GLY A 148 8.00 -9.20 -9.54
CA GLY A 148 9.11 -9.91 -10.14
C GLY A 148 8.76 -10.65 -11.43
N LYS A 149 9.75 -11.37 -11.95
CA LYS A 149 9.59 -12.27 -13.09
C LYS A 149 9.84 -13.71 -12.69
N MET A 150 9.01 -14.61 -13.22
CA MET A 150 9.18 -16.05 -12.99
C MET A 150 10.43 -16.57 -13.68
N LEU A 151 11.22 -17.37 -12.98
CA LEU A 151 12.37 -18.07 -13.58
C LEU A 151 12.09 -19.53 -13.93
N VAL A 152 10.97 -20.06 -13.44
CA VAL A 152 10.59 -21.46 -13.57
C VAL A 152 9.28 -21.60 -14.34
N ASN A 153 9.11 -22.77 -14.96
CA ASN A 153 7.83 -23.19 -15.55
C ASN A 153 7.01 -23.97 -14.54
N GLN A 154 5.72 -24.18 -14.83
CA GLN A 154 4.79 -24.93 -14.01
C GLN A 154 5.34 -26.29 -13.51
N SER A 155 5.91 -27.10 -14.41
CA SER A 155 6.48 -28.43 -14.07
C SER A 155 7.66 -28.38 -13.09
N THR A 156 8.37 -27.26 -13.04
CA THR A 156 9.49 -27.05 -12.11
C THR A 156 8.99 -26.44 -10.81
N MET A 157 7.97 -25.60 -10.88
CA MET A 157 7.28 -25.05 -9.71
C MET A 157 6.64 -26.15 -8.85
N GLU A 158 6.09 -27.20 -9.47
CA GLU A 158 5.54 -28.38 -8.78
C GLU A 158 6.58 -29.12 -7.91
N LYS A 159 7.86 -29.02 -8.24
CA LYS A 159 8.94 -29.64 -7.46
C LYS A 159 9.30 -28.83 -6.20
N LEU A 160 8.81 -27.60 -6.09
CA LEU A 160 9.02 -26.66 -5.00
C LEU A 160 10.49 -26.50 -4.57
N LYS A 161 11.43 -26.56 -5.51
CA LYS A 161 12.88 -26.53 -5.23
C LYS A 161 13.60 -25.47 -6.05
N GLY A 162 14.44 -24.69 -5.38
CA GLY A 162 15.30 -23.66 -6.00
C GLY A 162 14.65 -22.29 -6.07
N LYS A 163 15.27 -21.39 -6.85
CA LYS A 163 14.81 -20.03 -7.09
C LYS A 163 13.60 -20.05 -8.03
N GLY A 164 12.46 -19.55 -7.57
CA GLY A 164 11.21 -19.54 -8.32
C GLY A 164 11.01 -18.25 -9.10
N MET A 165 11.22 -17.12 -8.44
CA MET A 165 10.97 -15.80 -9.00
C MET A 165 12.11 -14.84 -8.67
N GLU A 166 12.49 -14.03 -9.65
CA GLU A 166 13.43 -12.93 -9.46
C GLU A 166 12.69 -11.65 -9.07
N VAL A 167 13.09 -11.03 -7.96
CA VAL A 167 12.39 -9.88 -7.40
C VAL A 167 12.96 -8.56 -7.95
N MET A 168 12.11 -7.80 -8.62
CA MET A 168 12.48 -6.55 -9.27
C MET A 168 12.27 -5.35 -8.35
N HIS A 169 11.08 -5.23 -7.78
CA HIS A 169 10.64 -4.10 -6.96
C HIS A 169 9.94 -4.59 -5.69
N VAL A 170 10.19 -3.93 -4.56
CA VAL A 170 9.71 -4.35 -3.23
C VAL A 170 9.23 -3.15 -2.42
N TYR A 171 8.28 -3.38 -1.51
CA TYR A 171 7.95 -2.44 -0.45
C TYR A 171 9.19 -2.06 0.39
N LYS A 172 9.31 -0.77 0.76
CA LYS A 172 10.48 -0.15 1.42
C LYS A 172 11.73 0.03 0.57
N ASP A 173 11.69 -0.29 -0.73
CA ASP A 173 12.84 0.00 -1.59
C ASP A 173 12.95 1.49 -1.97
N THR A 174 14.04 1.87 -2.64
CA THR A 174 14.28 3.28 -2.98
C THR A 174 13.28 3.81 -4.00
N LEU A 175 12.70 2.95 -4.84
CA LEU A 175 11.66 3.33 -5.79
C LEU A 175 10.33 3.60 -5.08
N TRP A 176 9.98 2.79 -4.07
CA TRP A 176 8.83 3.06 -3.22
C TRP A 176 8.99 4.39 -2.45
N GLY A 177 10.20 4.65 -1.94
CA GLY A 177 10.54 5.93 -1.34
C GLY A 177 10.38 7.11 -2.31
N PHE A 178 10.77 6.91 -3.57
CA PHE A 178 10.60 7.91 -4.64
C PHE A 178 9.13 8.15 -5.00
N CYS A 179 8.26 7.14 -4.86
CA CYS A 179 6.81 7.25 -5.09
C CYS A 179 6.03 7.92 -3.93
N GLY A 180 6.71 8.44 -2.90
CA GLY A 180 6.07 9.19 -1.81
C GLY A 180 5.70 8.36 -0.58
N LYS A 181 6.31 7.17 -0.40
CA LYS A 181 6.17 6.34 0.81
C LYS A 181 4.73 6.03 1.23
N ALA A 182 3.82 5.87 0.26
CA ALA A 182 2.45 5.49 0.56
C ALA A 182 2.44 4.10 1.25
N VAL A 183 1.52 3.87 2.18
CA VAL A 183 1.35 2.58 2.88
C VAL A 183 -0.11 2.16 2.78
N PRO A 184 -0.43 0.91 2.42
CA PRO A 184 -1.81 0.54 2.13
C PRO A 184 -2.60 0.09 3.37
N ASN A 185 -1.97 -0.55 4.36
CA ASN A 185 -2.62 -0.94 5.60
C ASN A 185 -1.66 -0.96 6.80
N ALA A 186 -2.21 -1.11 8.01
CA ALA A 186 -1.44 -1.18 9.25
C ALA A 186 -0.48 -2.37 9.34
N GLY A 187 -0.68 -3.40 8.50
CA GLY A 187 0.21 -4.56 8.40
C GLY A 187 1.55 -4.26 7.71
N PHE A 188 1.63 -3.14 6.97
CA PHE A 188 2.87 -2.62 6.39
C PHE A 188 3.48 -1.58 7.34
N SER A 189 4.04 -2.04 8.46
CA SER A 189 4.74 -1.16 9.39
C SER A 189 6.17 -0.86 8.87
N GLU A 190 6.61 0.40 8.95
CA GLU A 190 7.99 0.75 8.60
C GLU A 190 9.00 0.15 9.59
N MET A 191 8.60 -0.04 10.84
CA MET A 191 9.46 -0.48 11.95
C MET A 191 9.66 -1.99 12.03
N GLU A 192 8.76 -2.81 11.48
CA GLU A 192 8.91 -4.27 11.54
C GLU A 192 9.46 -4.81 10.22
N ASP A 193 10.36 -5.79 10.31
CA ASP A 193 10.95 -6.47 9.16
C ASP A 193 10.03 -7.56 8.58
N GLU A 194 8.86 -7.76 9.19
CA GLU A 194 7.85 -8.74 8.77
C GLU A 194 6.52 -8.00 8.54
N VAL A 195 5.85 -8.29 7.43
CA VAL A 195 4.51 -7.74 7.17
C VAL A 195 3.53 -8.58 7.97
N THR A 196 2.79 -7.94 8.87
CA THR A 196 1.77 -8.63 9.66
C THR A 196 0.51 -8.85 8.82
N PRO A 197 -0.15 -10.02 8.95
CA PRO A 197 -1.42 -10.28 8.28
C PRO A 197 -2.47 -9.25 8.74
N CYS A 198 -3.02 -8.48 7.79
CA CYS A 198 -4.05 -7.49 8.04
C CYS A 198 -5.03 -7.51 6.86
N ASN A 199 -6.28 -7.91 7.12
CA ASN A 199 -7.33 -8.04 6.11
C ASN A 199 -8.05 -6.71 5.78
N ASP A 200 -7.40 -5.57 6.02
CA ASP A 200 -8.00 -4.27 5.69
C ASP A 200 -7.84 -3.97 4.19
N ASN A 201 -8.99 -3.79 3.51
CA ASN A 201 -9.08 -3.51 2.07
C ASN A 201 -9.47 -2.04 1.78
N SER A 202 -9.45 -1.16 2.78
CA SER A 202 -10.03 0.19 2.66
C SER A 202 -9.12 1.25 2.01
N TRP A 203 -7.93 0.87 1.52
CA TRP A 203 -6.95 1.85 1.03
C TRP A 203 -7.44 2.66 -0.17
N LYS A 204 -7.32 4.00 -0.07
CA LYS A 204 -7.51 4.94 -1.18
C LYS A 204 -6.24 5.77 -1.37
N PRO A 205 -5.79 6.02 -2.61
CA PRO A 205 -4.71 6.95 -2.87
C PRO A 205 -5.18 8.37 -2.56
N GLY A 206 -4.67 8.92 -1.46
CA GLY A 206 -5.03 10.26 -0.96
C GLY A 206 -4.55 10.50 0.48
N ASP A 207 -4.38 9.45 1.27
CA ASP A 207 -3.84 9.53 2.64
C ASP A 207 -2.30 9.54 2.70
N ALA A 208 -1.63 9.38 1.56
CA ALA A 208 -0.18 9.56 1.47
C ALA A 208 0.14 11.04 1.24
N ALA A 209 0.87 11.64 2.19
CA ALA A 209 1.35 13.01 2.13
C ALA A 209 2.01 13.31 0.76
N PRO A 210 1.80 14.51 0.19
CA PRO A 210 2.28 14.86 -1.13
C PRO A 210 3.80 14.70 -1.21
N ALA A 211 4.27 14.10 -2.31
CA ALA A 211 5.67 13.88 -2.63
C ALA A 211 6.53 15.10 -2.25
N ALA A 212 7.39 14.92 -1.24
CA ALA A 212 8.32 15.94 -0.82
C ALA A 212 9.27 16.27 -1.98
N LYS A 213 9.31 17.56 -2.31
CA LYS A 213 10.11 18.19 -3.35
C LYS A 213 11.53 17.61 -3.44
N ALA A 214 11.92 17.20 -4.64
CA ALA A 214 13.30 16.93 -4.99
C ALA A 214 14.15 18.18 -4.68
N SER A 215 15.00 18.09 -3.66
CA SER A 215 16.04 19.08 -3.39
C SER A 215 17.26 18.66 -4.19
N THR A 216 17.53 19.40 -5.27
CA THR A 216 18.83 19.43 -5.93
C THR A 216 19.88 20.01 -4.97
N PRO A 217 21.08 19.43 -4.84
CA PRO A 217 22.17 20.12 -4.16
C PRO A 217 22.80 21.09 -5.16
N ALA A 218 22.51 22.38 -4.99
CA ALA A 218 23.27 23.46 -5.63
C ALA A 218 24.41 23.89 -4.70
N ALA A 219 25.53 24.19 -5.32
CA ALA A 219 26.83 24.44 -4.74
C ALA A 219 26.89 25.58 -3.72
N GLU A 220 27.92 25.47 -2.89
CA GLU A 220 28.48 26.46 -1.97
C GLU A 220 28.65 27.84 -2.63
N ASP A 221 28.16 28.90 -1.97
CA ASP A 221 28.96 30.12 -1.84
C ASP A 221 28.54 30.89 -0.58
N ALA A 222 29.55 31.40 0.13
CA ALA A 222 29.46 32.08 1.40
C ALA A 222 29.33 33.59 1.18
N SER A 223 28.37 34.24 1.85
CA SER A 223 28.51 35.65 2.19
C SER A 223 27.55 36.03 3.31
N SER A 224 28.14 36.56 4.37
CA SER A 224 27.57 37.07 5.60
C SER A 224 27.09 38.51 5.45
N ALA A 225 25.91 38.83 5.99
CA ALA A 225 25.54 40.16 6.50
C ALA A 225 24.18 40.14 7.23
N GLU A 226 24.21 40.23 8.56
CA GLU A 226 23.18 40.87 9.41
C GLU A 226 23.36 42.42 9.36
N PRO A 227 22.50 43.30 9.96
CA PRO A 227 21.51 43.08 11.03
C PRO A 227 20.17 43.87 10.93
N ALA A 228 19.31 43.69 11.95
CA ALA A 228 18.58 44.72 12.72
C ALA A 228 17.02 44.75 12.70
N ALA A 229 16.47 44.19 13.78
CA ALA A 229 15.66 44.85 14.84
C ALA A 229 14.17 45.26 14.68
N ALA A 230 13.44 44.98 15.79
CA ALA A 230 12.19 45.55 16.32
C ALA A 230 10.84 45.04 15.75
N ALA A 231 9.76 44.78 16.51
CA ALA A 231 9.43 44.75 17.93
C ALA A 231 8.04 44.09 18.09
N ALA A 232 7.75 43.47 19.25
CA ALA A 232 6.40 43.04 19.69
C ALA A 232 5.63 44.23 20.34
N PRO A 233 4.33 44.19 20.76
CA PRO A 233 3.73 43.15 21.63
C PRO A 233 2.22 42.81 21.50
N ALA A 234 1.90 41.68 22.15
CA ALA A 234 0.68 41.19 22.83
C ALA A 234 -0.69 41.90 22.76
N THR A 235 -1.74 41.07 22.65
CA THR A 235 -2.92 41.12 23.54
C THR A 235 -3.62 39.74 23.62
N SER A 236 -4.24 39.48 24.77
CA SER A 236 -4.56 38.20 25.37
C SER A 236 -6.06 37.82 25.35
N ALA A 237 -6.36 36.54 25.13
CA ALA A 237 -7.32 35.63 25.81
C ALA A 237 -8.81 36.05 26.03
N PRO A 238 -9.79 35.12 26.21
CA PRO A 238 -9.63 33.72 26.64
C PRO A 238 -10.42 32.65 25.87
N ALA A 239 -10.01 31.41 26.15
CA ALA A 239 -10.50 30.14 25.65
C ALA A 239 -11.75 29.63 26.39
N VAL A 240 -12.56 28.83 25.68
CA VAL A 240 -13.60 27.95 26.24
C VAL A 240 -13.25 26.52 25.80
N PRO A 241 -13.16 25.51 26.69
CA PRO A 241 -12.73 24.17 26.32
C PRO A 241 -13.91 23.33 25.79
N SER A 242 -13.82 22.89 24.53
CA SER A 242 -14.72 21.87 23.97
C SER A 242 -14.16 20.48 24.28
N ALA A 243 -15.05 19.65 24.81
CA ALA A 243 -14.78 18.34 25.36
C ALA A 243 -14.15 17.34 24.38
N VAL A 244 -13.21 16.57 24.92
CA VAL A 244 -12.56 15.39 24.36
C VAL A 244 -13.60 14.30 24.09
N ARG A 245 -13.77 13.92 22.82
CA ARG A 245 -14.41 12.65 22.45
C ARG A 245 -13.34 11.55 22.40
N GLY A 246 -13.33 10.71 23.43
CA GLY A 246 -12.64 9.43 23.41
C GLY A 246 -13.37 8.46 22.48
N SER A 247 -12.65 7.96 21.49
CA SER A 247 -13.05 6.90 20.57
C SER A 247 -12.99 5.55 21.28
N CYS A 248 -14.07 4.77 21.24
CA CYS A 248 -14.01 3.34 21.52
C CYS A 248 -14.98 2.56 20.62
N GLY A 249 -14.40 1.81 19.68
CA GLY A 249 -14.84 0.49 19.22
C GLY A 249 -16.26 0.33 18.66
N ALA A 250 -16.48 0.75 17.41
CA ALA A 250 -17.63 0.32 16.63
C ALA A 250 -17.34 -1.02 15.94
N ALA A 251 -17.95 -2.10 16.44
CA ALA A 251 -18.28 -3.27 15.66
C ALA A 251 -19.80 -3.22 15.41
N GLY A 252 -20.22 -3.20 14.14
CA GLY A 252 -21.62 -3.22 13.74
C GLY A 252 -21.91 -2.20 12.64
N GLY A 253 -22.16 -2.67 11.42
CA GLY A 253 -22.40 -1.84 10.24
C GLY A 253 -23.50 -0.81 10.45
N GLY A 254 -23.23 0.42 10.02
CA GLY A 254 -24.15 1.54 10.16
C GLY A 254 -25.45 1.32 9.40
N ARG A 255 -26.49 0.88 10.11
CA ARG A 255 -27.88 1.09 9.71
C ARG A 255 -28.26 2.53 10.05
N ALA A 256 -28.97 3.20 9.13
CA ALA A 256 -29.51 4.53 9.37
C ALA A 256 -30.39 4.51 10.63
N ALA A 257 -30.43 5.62 11.39
CA ALA A 257 -31.11 5.70 12.69
C ALA A 257 -32.61 5.36 12.63
N ASP A 258 -33.23 5.42 11.44
CA ASP A 258 -34.65 5.13 11.22
C ASP A 258 -34.98 3.62 11.08
N ASP A 259 -33.99 2.74 10.94
CA ASP A 259 -34.18 1.29 10.74
C ASP A 259 -33.96 0.45 12.01
N TRP A 260 -33.81 1.08 13.18
CA TRP A 260 -33.50 0.37 14.42
C TRP A 260 -34.79 -0.08 15.09
N THR A 261 -34.92 -1.39 15.32
CA THR A 261 -36.00 -1.92 16.16
C THR A 261 -35.72 -1.63 17.64
N GLN A 262 -36.75 -1.63 18.47
CA GLN A 262 -36.61 -1.37 19.89
C GLN A 262 -35.67 -2.37 20.58
N ASP A 263 -35.68 -3.62 20.13
CA ASP A 263 -34.80 -4.67 20.64
C ASP A 263 -33.34 -4.44 20.23
N ASP A 264 -33.08 -3.98 19.00
CA ASP A 264 -31.71 -3.66 18.54
C ASP A 264 -31.08 -2.51 19.36
N LEU A 265 -31.89 -1.50 19.72
CA LEU A 265 -31.46 -0.39 20.58
C LEU A 265 -31.15 -0.88 22.00
N LEU A 266 -31.97 -1.79 22.54
CA LEU A 266 -31.75 -2.38 23.86
C LEU A 266 -30.47 -3.22 23.87
N ASP A 267 -30.24 -4.06 22.85
CA ASP A 267 -29.02 -4.88 22.76
C ASP A 267 -27.77 -4.02 22.62
N PHE A 268 -27.81 -2.97 21.79
CA PHE A 268 -26.67 -2.06 21.64
C PHE A 268 -26.34 -1.33 22.96
N THR A 269 -27.36 -0.79 23.62
CA THR A 269 -27.16 -0.06 24.88
C THR A 269 -26.74 -0.99 26.03
N PHE A 270 -27.27 -2.22 26.07
CA PHE A 270 -26.89 -3.25 27.01
C PHE A 270 -25.41 -3.66 26.83
N MET A 271 -24.99 -3.92 25.59
CA MET A 271 -23.59 -4.26 25.30
C MET A 271 -22.63 -3.11 25.60
N GLN A 272 -23.07 -1.87 25.39
CA GLN A 272 -22.28 -0.69 25.72
C GLN A 272 -22.17 -0.49 27.24
N ALA A 273 -23.24 -0.73 28.00
CA ALA A 273 -23.21 -0.73 29.46
C ALA A 273 -22.24 -1.78 30.00
N PHE A 274 -22.27 -3.01 29.48
CA PHE A 274 -21.31 -4.05 29.85
C PHE A 274 -19.85 -3.64 29.65
N LYS A 275 -19.54 -2.95 28.54
CA LYS A 275 -18.16 -2.52 28.25
C LYS A 275 -17.69 -1.34 29.10
N LEU A 276 -18.58 -0.44 29.48
CA LEU A 276 -18.21 0.82 30.16
C LEU A 276 -18.36 0.76 31.69
N SER A 277 -19.38 0.08 32.22
CA SER A 277 -19.70 0.13 33.65
C SER A 277 -19.30 -1.13 34.43
N LEU A 278 -19.07 -2.26 33.76
CA LEU A 278 -18.74 -3.55 34.38
C LEU A 278 -17.28 -3.92 34.08
N THR A 279 -16.34 -3.12 34.59
CA THR A 279 -14.89 -3.41 34.49
C THR A 279 -14.38 -4.34 35.59
N ASP A 280 -15.17 -4.59 36.64
CA ASP A 280 -14.77 -5.39 37.80
C ASP A 280 -15.36 -6.81 37.73
N GLU A 281 -14.50 -7.81 37.45
CA GLU A 281 -14.89 -9.22 37.28
C GLU A 281 -15.57 -9.85 38.52
N LYS A 282 -15.40 -9.26 39.71
CA LYS A 282 -15.99 -9.73 40.97
C LYS A 282 -17.48 -9.40 41.12
N ALA A 283 -18.03 -8.56 40.25
CA ALA A 283 -19.43 -8.15 40.32
C ALA A 283 -20.39 -9.17 39.67
N LEU A 284 -19.90 -10.17 38.93
CA LEU A 284 -20.72 -11.17 38.27
C LEU A 284 -20.93 -12.40 39.19
N PRO A 285 -22.13 -13.01 39.24
CA PRO A 285 -23.32 -12.76 38.41
C PRO A 285 -24.24 -11.65 38.96
N ILE A 286 -24.82 -10.84 38.07
CA ILE A 286 -25.80 -9.78 38.38
C ILE A 286 -27.16 -10.15 37.78
N GLU A 287 -28.24 -9.81 38.49
CA GLU A 287 -29.61 -9.94 38.00
C GLU A 287 -29.93 -8.88 36.92
N ALA A 288 -30.63 -9.26 35.85
CA ALA A 288 -30.90 -8.38 34.71
C ALA A 288 -31.66 -7.10 35.09
N SER A 289 -32.56 -7.18 36.07
CA SER A 289 -33.32 -6.03 36.60
C SER A 289 -32.40 -4.99 37.25
N ASP A 290 -31.44 -5.46 38.03
CA ASP A 290 -30.46 -4.64 38.74
C ASP A 290 -29.51 -3.92 37.77
N LEU A 291 -29.14 -4.59 36.67
CA LEU A 291 -28.30 -3.99 35.63
C LEU A 291 -29.04 -2.88 34.89
N TYR A 292 -30.31 -3.11 34.55
CA TYR A 292 -31.13 -2.12 33.85
C TYR A 292 -31.32 -0.85 34.69
N ASP A 293 -31.64 -0.99 35.98
CA ASP A 293 -31.88 0.16 36.86
C ASP A 293 -30.60 0.93 37.22
N LYS A 294 -29.45 0.26 37.37
CA LYS A 294 -28.19 0.92 37.76
C LYS A 294 -27.38 1.47 36.58
N HIS A 295 -27.48 0.85 35.40
CA HIS A 295 -26.57 1.13 34.29
C HIS A 295 -27.25 1.58 32.99
N MET A 296 -28.54 1.28 32.79
CA MET A 296 -29.26 1.69 31.56
C MET A 296 -30.21 2.86 31.79
N LYS A 297 -30.80 3.03 32.98
CA LYS A 297 -31.53 4.25 33.32
C LYS A 297 -30.58 5.35 33.78
N THR A 298 -30.51 6.44 33.03
CA THR A 298 -30.05 7.73 33.58
C THR A 298 -31.04 8.21 34.64
N ALA A 299 -30.54 8.44 35.86
CA ALA A 299 -31.30 9.10 36.94
C ALA A 299 -31.69 10.54 36.58
#